data_AF-A0A662RU24-F1
#
_entry.id   AF-A0A662RU24-F1
#
_cell.length_a   1.000
_cell.length_b   1.000
_cell.length_c   1.000
_cell.angle_alpha   90.00
_cell.angle_beta   90.00
_cell.angle_gamma   90.00
#
_symmetry.space_group_name_H-M   'P 1'
#
loop_
_entity.id
_entity.type
_entity.pdbx_description
1 polymer ?
#
loop_
_entity_poly.entity_id
_entity_poly.type
_entity_poly.pdbx_seq_one_letter_code
_entity_poly.pdbx_strand_id
1 'polypeptide(L)'
;MIAGVFRETNRQAKLTDEEKAELIRIALNDTSVKEMLKGKEYRIIGAGIISRGHVVSGDKTREAYPGVQMYVGEDNWMKITLTTVLIDLDKKKIIRIYKYPYVKPTIPRGVTGEEKEEAIRIALNNESVKERIEGLEYEVRDVLAFEKWMTGEKLDTDDVYIHINGTPICYIATVNLTERRVIAIRESICGPVDKKRSGRNST
;
A
#
# COMPACT_ATOMS: atom_id res chain seq x y z
N MET A 1 30.53 26.07 -14.53
CA MET A 1 30.79 24.79 -13.83
C MET A 1 29.50 24.00 -13.79
N ILE A 2 29.55 22.77 -14.31
CA ILE A 2 28.40 21.94 -14.68
C ILE A 2 27.83 21.28 -13.42
N ALA A 3 26.50 21.35 -13.24
CA ALA A 3 25.77 20.62 -12.22
C ALA A 3 26.18 19.14 -12.24
N GLY A 4 26.39 18.51 -11.08
CA GLY A 4 26.78 17.10 -10.97
C GLY A 4 25.71 16.17 -11.53
N VAL A 5 25.69 16.04 -12.86
CA VAL A 5 25.06 14.95 -13.59
C VAL A 5 26.08 13.83 -13.58
N PHE A 6 25.78 12.72 -12.89
CA PHE A 6 26.54 11.50 -13.03
C PHE A 6 26.37 10.98 -14.46
N ARG A 7 27.20 11.45 -15.39
CA ARG A 7 27.35 10.84 -16.72
C ARG A 7 28.04 9.49 -16.54
N GLU A 8 27.48 8.46 -17.16
CA GLU A 8 27.99 7.08 -17.14
C GLU A 8 29.44 6.99 -17.63
N THR A 9 30.40 7.12 -16.71
CA THR A 9 31.79 6.70 -16.94
C THR A 9 32.43 6.04 -15.72
N ASN A 10 31.65 5.61 -14.72
CA ASN A 10 32.16 4.65 -13.73
C ASN A 10 31.05 3.81 -13.11
N ARG A 11 31.27 2.49 -13.11
CA ARG A 11 30.45 1.48 -12.41
C ARG A 11 30.17 1.95 -10.98
N GLN A 12 28.88 2.05 -10.60
CA GLN A 12 28.36 2.01 -9.23
C GLN A 12 29.33 2.56 -8.15
N ALA A 13 29.46 3.88 -8.03
CA ALA A 13 29.92 4.44 -6.76
C ALA A 13 28.83 4.13 -5.72
N LYS A 14 29.02 3.04 -4.98
CA LYS A 14 28.15 2.67 -3.86
C LYS A 14 28.51 3.62 -2.72
N LEU A 15 27.52 4.36 -2.23
CA LEU A 15 27.73 5.22 -1.06
C LEU A 15 28.21 4.40 0.12
N THR A 16 29.17 4.94 0.88
CA THR A 16 29.58 4.38 2.16
C THR A 16 28.46 4.49 3.18
N ASP A 17 28.56 3.77 4.30
CA ASP A 17 27.53 3.85 5.34
C ASP A 17 27.55 5.22 6.04
N GLU A 18 28.71 5.87 6.13
CA GLU A 18 28.83 7.26 6.60
C GLU A 18 28.12 8.23 5.66
N GLU A 19 28.28 8.08 4.35
CA GLU A 19 27.59 8.92 3.36
C GLU A 19 26.08 8.71 3.42
N LYS A 20 25.60 7.48 3.61
CA LYS A 20 24.17 7.20 3.78
C LYS A 20 23.62 7.82 5.06
N ALA A 21 24.37 7.75 6.17
CA ALA A 21 23.99 8.40 7.42
C ALA A 21 23.95 9.94 7.26
N GLU A 22 24.91 10.51 6.52
CA GLU A 22 24.94 11.94 6.20
C GLU A 22 23.76 12.35 5.33
N LEU A 23 23.36 11.54 4.33
CA LEU A 23 22.14 11.79 3.54
C LEU A 23 20.89 11.87 4.42
N ILE A 24 20.73 10.91 5.34
CA ILE A 24 19.60 10.91 6.29
C ILE A 24 19.65 12.17 7.15
N ARG A 25 20.83 12.53 7.66
CA ARG A 25 21.01 13.74 8.48
C ARG A 25 20.67 15.02 7.71
N ILE A 26 21.09 15.14 6.46
CA ILE A 26 20.77 16.30 5.60
C ILE A 26 19.26 16.34 5.35
N ALA A 27 18.66 15.22 4.93
CA ALA A 27 17.23 15.12 4.66
C ALA A 27 16.38 15.54 5.85
N LEU A 28 16.61 14.96 7.03
CA LEU A 28 15.81 15.21 8.21
C LEU A 28 16.06 16.59 8.84
N ASN A 29 17.15 17.27 8.50
CA ASN A 29 17.44 18.62 8.96
C ASN A 29 16.92 19.74 8.05
N ASP A 30 16.59 19.41 6.80
CA ASP A 30 16.01 20.38 5.86
C ASP A 30 14.66 20.90 6.37
N THR A 31 14.44 22.21 6.22
CA THR A 31 13.23 22.88 6.72
C THR A 31 11.97 22.39 6.02
N SER A 32 12.05 22.15 4.70
CA SER A 32 10.90 21.68 3.91
C SER A 32 10.51 20.25 4.28
N VAL A 33 11.52 19.40 4.55
CA VAL A 33 11.28 18.02 5.00
C VAL A 33 10.71 18.01 6.42
N LYS A 34 11.24 18.82 7.34
CA LYS A 34 10.70 18.96 8.70
C LYS A 34 9.23 19.38 8.70
N GLU A 35 8.87 20.40 7.93
CA GLU A 35 7.49 20.85 7.85
C GLU A 35 6.58 19.78 7.24
N MET A 36 7.04 19.07 6.20
CA MET A 36 6.31 17.97 5.60
C MET A 36 6.02 16.81 6.59
N LEU A 37 6.96 16.52 7.50
CA LEU A 37 6.87 15.43 8.48
C LEU A 37 6.19 15.85 9.80
N LYS A 38 5.89 17.14 9.97
CA LYS A 38 5.34 17.67 11.22
C LYS A 38 4.01 17.00 11.56
N GLY A 39 3.95 16.39 12.75
CA GLY A 39 2.76 15.68 13.24
C GLY A 39 2.47 14.37 12.50
N LYS A 40 3.41 13.85 11.70
CA LYS A 40 3.26 12.60 10.95
C LYS A 40 4.26 11.56 11.40
N GLU A 41 3.86 10.31 11.33
CA GLU A 41 4.78 9.19 11.49
C GLU A 41 5.50 8.93 10.17
N TYR A 42 6.75 8.46 10.25
CA TYR A 42 7.51 8.11 9.06
C TYR A 42 8.48 6.96 9.33
N ARG A 43 8.81 6.23 8.27
CA ARG A 43 9.77 5.13 8.29
C ARG A 43 10.73 5.26 7.12
N ILE A 44 12.03 5.39 7.42
CA ILE A 44 13.08 5.40 6.40
C ILE A 44 13.20 3.98 5.82
N ILE A 45 13.13 3.89 4.49
CA ILE A 45 13.24 2.64 3.73
C ILE A 45 14.69 2.41 3.33
N GLY A 46 15.39 3.49 2.98
CA GLY A 46 16.79 3.43 2.61
C GLY A 46 17.36 4.78 2.20
N ALA A 47 18.69 4.84 2.19
CA ALA A 47 19.47 5.94 1.65
C ALA A 47 20.50 5.38 0.66
N GLY A 48 20.69 6.05 -0.46
CA GLY A 48 21.49 5.52 -1.56
C GLY A 48 21.46 6.37 -2.81
N ILE A 49 22.04 5.84 -3.88
CA ILE A 49 21.88 6.40 -5.23
C ILE A 49 20.51 5.99 -5.76
N ILE A 50 19.69 6.98 -6.10
CA ILE A 50 18.35 6.82 -6.64
C ILE A 50 18.41 7.15 -8.13
N SER A 51 18.26 6.13 -8.97
CA SER A 51 18.22 6.28 -10.41
C SER A 51 16.78 6.43 -10.90
N ARG A 52 16.51 7.49 -11.66
CA ARG A 52 15.23 7.67 -12.34
C ARG A 52 15.46 7.84 -13.84
N GLY A 53 14.77 7.02 -14.61
CA GLY A 53 14.71 7.19 -16.06
C GLY A 53 13.67 8.26 -16.38
N HIS A 54 14.05 9.24 -17.20
CA HIS A 54 13.14 10.17 -17.85
C HIS A 54 13.26 9.99 -19.36
N VAL A 55 12.14 10.10 -20.06
CA VAL A 55 12.14 10.17 -21.53
C VAL A 55 12.02 11.65 -21.86
N VAL A 56 13.06 12.23 -22.44
CA VAL A 56 13.04 13.60 -22.95
C VAL A 56 13.28 13.50 -24.45
N SER A 57 12.29 13.91 -25.25
CA SER A 57 12.41 13.97 -26.71
C SER A 57 12.80 12.66 -27.40
N GLY A 58 12.35 11.51 -26.88
CA GLY A 58 12.63 10.18 -27.44
C GLY A 58 13.92 9.53 -26.91
N ASP A 59 14.81 10.30 -26.29
CA ASP A 59 16.01 9.79 -25.63
C ASP A 59 15.71 9.43 -24.17
N LYS A 60 16.09 8.21 -23.79
CA LYS A 60 16.04 7.75 -22.39
C LYS A 60 17.27 8.27 -21.67
N THR A 61 17.12 9.34 -20.90
CA THR A 61 18.15 9.80 -19.97
C THR A 61 17.90 9.16 -18.61
N ARG A 62 18.96 8.60 -18.01
CA ARG A 62 18.94 8.15 -16.61
C ARG A 62 19.71 9.16 -15.79
N GLU A 63 19.02 9.80 -14.87
CA GLU A 63 19.66 10.63 -13.85
C GLU A 63 19.72 9.83 -12.55
N ALA A 64 20.86 9.89 -11.88
CA ALA A 64 21.12 9.21 -10.63
C ALA A 64 21.60 10.23 -9.60
N TYR A 65 20.88 10.31 -8.48
CA TYR A 65 21.18 11.26 -7.41
C TYR A 65 21.25 10.54 -6.06
N PRO A 66 22.17 10.94 -5.16
CA PRO A 66 22.06 10.57 -3.76
C PRO A 66 20.70 10.98 -3.19
N GLY A 67 20.09 10.14 -2.36
CA GLY A 67 18.80 10.46 -1.78
C GLY A 67 18.33 9.49 -0.70
N VAL A 68 17.21 9.86 -0.08
CA VAL A 68 16.56 9.11 1.00
C VAL A 68 15.13 8.78 0.59
N GLN A 69 14.74 7.52 0.75
CA GLN A 69 13.36 7.07 0.58
C GLN A 69 12.74 6.78 1.95
N MET A 70 11.51 7.24 2.15
CA MET A 70 10.75 7.01 3.37
C MET A 70 9.26 6.86 3.08
N TYR A 71 8.57 6.05 3.88
CA TYR A 71 7.13 6.10 3.97
C TYR A 71 6.74 7.17 4.98
N VAL A 72 5.74 7.97 4.63
CA VAL A 72 5.10 8.94 5.53
C VAL A 72 3.66 8.49 5.72
N GLY A 73 3.31 8.23 6.97
CA GLY A 73 1.99 7.76 7.39
C GLY A 73 1.10 8.91 7.85
N GLU A 74 -0.15 8.88 7.40
CA GLU A 74 -1.26 9.72 7.85
C GLU A 74 -2.44 8.82 8.26
N ASP A 75 -3.34 9.34 9.09
CA ASP A 75 -4.53 8.63 9.58
C ASP A 75 -4.22 7.23 10.12
N ASN A 76 -3.25 7.14 11.05
CA ASN A 76 -2.77 5.88 11.61
C ASN A 76 -2.39 4.84 10.52
N TRP A 77 -1.59 5.28 9.55
CA TRP A 77 -1.11 4.50 8.40
C TRP A 77 -2.18 4.05 7.39
N MET A 78 -3.41 4.57 7.48
CA MET A 78 -4.44 4.34 6.44
C MET A 78 -4.23 5.21 5.19
N LYS A 79 -3.36 6.21 5.28
CA LYS A 79 -2.84 6.95 4.13
C LYS A 79 -1.32 6.88 4.16
N ILE A 80 -0.72 6.35 3.10
CA ILE A 80 0.74 6.19 3.01
C ILE A 80 1.25 6.92 1.78
N THR A 81 2.26 7.77 1.97
CA THR A 81 3.00 8.41 0.89
C THR A 81 4.43 7.90 0.87
N LEU A 82 4.86 7.28 -0.23
CA LEU A 82 6.28 7.06 -0.49
C LEU A 82 6.93 8.38 -0.89
N THR A 83 7.84 8.87 -0.07
CA THR A 83 8.58 10.11 -0.29
C THR A 83 10.02 9.80 -0.65
N THR A 84 10.52 10.46 -1.69
CA THR A 84 11.93 10.39 -2.11
C THR A 84 12.52 11.79 -2.08
N VAL A 85 13.55 11.97 -1.25
CA VAL A 85 14.29 13.23 -1.09
C VAL A 85 15.62 13.08 -1.82
N LEU A 86 15.83 13.85 -2.89
CA LEU A 86 17.09 13.88 -3.64
C LEU A 86 18.00 14.99 -3.11
N ILE A 87 19.29 14.68 -3.01
CA ILE A 87 20.27 15.48 -2.27
C ILE A 87 21.52 15.67 -3.14
N ASP A 88 21.99 16.92 -3.19
CA ASP A 88 23.33 17.27 -3.63
C ASP A 88 24.24 17.11 -2.41
N LEU A 89 25.01 16.02 -2.38
CA LEU A 89 25.84 15.67 -1.22
C LEU A 89 26.98 16.66 -1.01
N ASP A 90 27.58 17.16 -2.11
CA ASP A 90 28.68 18.13 -2.07
C ASP A 90 28.22 19.47 -1.50
N LYS A 91 27.05 19.95 -1.94
CA LYS A 91 26.48 21.21 -1.45
C LYS A 91 25.67 21.06 -0.17
N LYS A 92 25.43 19.82 0.28
CA LYS A 92 24.55 19.47 1.39
C LYS A 92 23.16 20.11 1.30
N LYS A 93 22.56 20.07 0.10
CA LYS A 93 21.27 20.70 -0.19
C LYS A 93 20.27 19.73 -0.80
N ILE A 94 19.00 19.92 -0.49
CA ILE A 94 17.90 19.21 -1.15
C ILE A 94 17.77 19.72 -2.58
N ILE A 95 17.83 18.81 -3.54
CA ILE A 95 17.57 19.10 -4.96
C ILE A 95 16.07 19.08 -5.21
N ARG A 96 15.40 18.02 -4.73
CA ARG A 96 13.97 17.81 -5.01
C ARG A 96 13.35 16.81 -4.03
N ILE A 97 12.06 16.99 -3.77
CA ILE A 97 11.24 16.05 -3.02
C ILE A 97 10.16 15.50 -3.95
N TYR A 98 10.10 14.18 -4.08
CA TYR A 98 9.04 13.48 -4.80
C TYR A 98 8.13 12.78 -3.82
N LYS A 99 6.82 12.79 -4.11
CA LYS A 99 5.79 12.11 -3.33
C LYS A 99 5.02 11.18 -4.26
N TYR A 100 4.77 9.96 -3.79
CA TYR A 100 3.98 8.96 -4.49
C TYR A 100 2.91 8.43 -3.53
N PRO A 101 1.65 8.90 -3.66
CA PRO A 101 0.58 8.60 -2.69
C PRO A 101 -0.18 7.29 -2.96
N TYR A 102 0.14 6.57 -4.05
CA TYR A 102 -0.59 5.34 -4.44
C TYR A 102 -0.05 4.08 -3.74
N VAL A 103 0.35 4.21 -2.48
CA VAL A 103 0.83 3.09 -1.67
C VAL A 103 -0.39 2.48 -0.98
N LYS A 104 -0.71 1.22 -1.30
CA LYS A 104 -1.86 0.54 -0.69
C LYS A 104 -1.63 0.44 0.83
N PRO A 105 -2.53 0.96 1.68
CA PRO A 105 -2.31 0.97 3.12
C PRO A 105 -2.51 -0.39 3.78
N THR A 106 -3.23 -1.30 3.12
CA THR A 106 -3.67 -2.57 3.68
C THR A 106 -3.24 -3.73 2.80
N ILE A 107 -3.03 -4.89 3.45
CA ILE A 107 -2.74 -6.16 2.81
C ILE A 107 -3.71 -7.23 3.30
N PRO A 108 -4.07 -8.21 2.46
CA PRO A 108 -4.89 -9.34 2.90
C PRO A 108 -4.16 -10.15 3.97
N ARG A 109 -4.91 -10.64 4.95
CA ARG A 109 -4.43 -11.59 5.97
C ARG A 109 -5.26 -12.87 5.97
N GLY A 110 -4.77 -13.89 6.66
CA GLY A 110 -5.56 -15.09 6.95
C GLY A 110 -6.75 -14.78 7.86
N VAL A 111 -7.86 -15.48 7.63
CA VAL A 111 -9.09 -15.45 8.45
C VAL A 111 -9.23 -16.80 9.13
N THR A 112 -9.52 -16.81 10.43
CA THR A 112 -9.74 -18.07 11.16
C THR A 112 -11.12 -18.66 10.82
N GLY A 113 -11.34 -19.94 11.12
CA GLY A 113 -12.66 -20.57 10.91
C GLY A 113 -13.78 -19.87 11.67
N GLU A 114 -13.56 -19.59 12.96
CA GLU A 114 -14.53 -18.90 13.82
C GLU A 114 -14.83 -17.47 13.36
N GLU A 115 -13.78 -16.72 12.98
CA GLU A 115 -13.91 -15.36 12.45
C GLU A 115 -14.72 -15.35 11.16
N LYS A 116 -14.42 -16.28 10.25
CA LYS A 116 -15.13 -16.46 8.98
C LYS A 116 -16.62 -16.77 9.21
N GLU A 117 -16.93 -17.72 10.08
CA GLU A 117 -18.31 -18.10 10.38
C GLU A 117 -19.11 -16.94 10.97
N GLU A 118 -18.49 -16.19 11.88
CA GLU A 118 -19.14 -15.04 12.52
C GLU A 118 -19.41 -13.90 11.53
N ALA A 119 -18.43 -13.58 10.67
CA ALA A 119 -18.60 -12.56 9.63
C ALA A 119 -19.77 -12.92 8.69
N ILE A 120 -19.84 -14.19 8.25
CA ILE A 120 -20.92 -14.70 7.39
C ILE A 120 -22.27 -14.58 8.09
N ARG A 121 -22.33 -14.99 9.36
CA ARG A 121 -23.56 -14.91 10.17
C ARG A 121 -24.06 -13.47 10.28
N ILE A 122 -23.18 -12.51 10.55
CA ILE A 122 -23.56 -11.10 10.65
C ILE A 122 -24.03 -10.56 9.29
N ALA A 123 -23.30 -10.87 8.21
CA ALA A 123 -23.63 -10.42 6.86
C ALA A 123 -25.01 -10.92 6.42
N LEU A 124 -25.28 -12.23 6.54
CA LEU A 124 -26.54 -12.82 6.06
C LEU A 124 -27.75 -12.50 6.96
N ASN A 125 -27.54 -12.11 8.21
CA ASN A 125 -28.62 -11.65 9.08
C ASN A 125 -28.95 -10.16 8.93
N ASN A 126 -28.15 -9.39 8.17
CA ASN A 126 -28.43 -7.99 7.93
C ASN A 126 -29.59 -7.80 6.94
N GLU A 127 -30.60 -7.02 7.31
CA GLU A 127 -31.80 -6.83 6.50
C GLU A 127 -31.50 -6.26 5.09
N SER A 128 -30.60 -5.28 4.98
CA SER A 128 -30.22 -4.72 3.67
C SER A 128 -29.43 -5.69 2.79
N VAL A 129 -28.73 -6.67 3.38
CA VAL A 129 -28.12 -7.77 2.62
C VAL A 129 -29.19 -8.74 2.17
N LYS A 130 -30.13 -9.11 3.06
CA LYS A 130 -31.25 -10.01 2.73
C LYS A 130 -32.08 -9.47 1.58
N GLU A 131 -32.48 -8.21 1.63
CA GLU A 131 -33.25 -7.54 0.55
C GLU A 131 -32.57 -7.65 -0.82
N ARG A 132 -31.23 -7.63 -0.86
CA ARG A 132 -30.46 -7.71 -2.11
C ARG A 132 -30.35 -9.13 -2.68
N ILE A 133 -30.49 -10.14 -1.84
CA ILE A 133 -30.32 -11.56 -2.20
C ILE A 133 -31.62 -12.36 -2.13
N GLU A 134 -32.72 -11.74 -1.71
CA GLU A 134 -34.02 -12.38 -1.57
C GLU A 134 -34.49 -12.94 -2.93
N GLY A 135 -34.91 -14.20 -2.93
CA GLY A 135 -35.34 -14.91 -4.13
C GLY A 135 -34.21 -15.26 -5.12
N LEU A 136 -32.95 -14.96 -4.80
CA LEU A 136 -31.79 -15.31 -5.62
C LEU A 136 -31.08 -16.54 -5.05
N GLU A 137 -30.60 -17.42 -5.93
CA GLU A 137 -29.64 -18.45 -5.55
C GLU A 137 -28.25 -17.83 -5.40
N TYR A 138 -27.61 -18.06 -4.26
CA TYR A 138 -26.30 -17.47 -3.96
C TYR A 138 -25.37 -18.46 -3.23
N GLU A 139 -24.07 -18.18 -3.31
CA GLU A 139 -23.05 -18.82 -2.48
C GLU A 139 -22.15 -17.77 -1.80
N VAL A 140 -21.68 -18.07 -0.59
CA VAL A 140 -20.63 -17.26 0.03
C VAL A 140 -19.28 -17.73 -0.50
N ARG A 141 -18.66 -16.91 -1.33
CA ARG A 141 -17.43 -17.26 -2.05
C ARG A 141 -16.19 -17.12 -1.18
N ASP A 142 -16.09 -16.02 -0.45
CA ASP A 142 -14.91 -15.73 0.37
C ASP A 142 -15.22 -14.78 1.52
N VAL A 143 -14.34 -14.78 2.50
CA VAL A 143 -14.27 -13.76 3.55
C VAL A 143 -12.85 -13.24 3.58
N LEU A 144 -12.68 -11.97 3.25
CA LEU A 144 -11.39 -11.30 3.22
C LEU A 144 -11.25 -10.37 4.41
N ALA A 145 -10.20 -10.57 5.19
CA ALA A 145 -9.79 -9.65 6.22
C ALA A 145 -8.46 -8.99 5.84
N PHE A 146 -8.21 -7.82 6.42
CA PHE A 146 -7.04 -7.02 6.12
C PHE A 146 -6.29 -6.63 7.39
N GLU A 147 -5.01 -6.34 7.23
CA GLU A 147 -4.19 -5.66 8.23
C GLU A 147 -3.49 -4.45 7.60
N LYS A 148 -3.16 -3.47 8.42
CA LYS A 148 -2.38 -2.31 8.01
C LYS A 148 -0.97 -2.77 7.67
N TRP A 149 -0.53 -2.50 6.46
CA TRP A 149 0.77 -2.95 5.98
C TRP A 149 1.92 -2.49 6.89
N MET A 150 1.89 -1.25 7.36
CA MET A 150 3.02 -0.65 8.08
C MET A 150 3.13 -1.08 9.53
N THR A 151 2.01 -1.41 10.18
CA THR A 151 1.96 -1.74 11.62
C THR A 151 1.64 -3.21 11.89
N GLY A 152 1.09 -3.94 10.92
CA GLY A 152 0.54 -5.29 11.13
C GLY A 152 -0.75 -5.30 11.97
N GLU A 153 -1.31 -4.14 12.28
CA GLU A 153 -2.55 -4.03 13.04
C GLU A 153 -3.72 -4.52 12.19
N LYS A 154 -4.48 -5.48 12.73
CA LYS A 154 -5.68 -6.00 12.08
C LYS A 154 -6.72 -4.90 11.95
N LEU A 155 -7.43 -4.88 10.82
CA LEU A 155 -8.67 -4.11 10.74
C LEU A 155 -9.80 -4.86 11.44
N ASP A 156 -10.71 -4.10 12.03
CA ASP A 156 -11.94 -4.63 12.68
C ASP A 156 -13.00 -5.08 11.66
N THR A 157 -12.70 -4.97 10.37
CA THR A 157 -13.64 -5.18 9.28
C THR A 157 -13.23 -6.32 8.37
N ASP A 158 -14.20 -7.16 8.06
CA ASP A 158 -14.09 -8.27 7.11
C ASP A 158 -15.06 -8.05 5.96
N ASP A 159 -14.62 -8.36 4.74
CA ASP A 159 -15.46 -8.34 3.55
C ASP A 159 -15.99 -9.74 3.25
N VAL A 160 -17.30 -9.92 3.35
CA VAL A 160 -17.99 -11.16 2.96
C VAL A 160 -18.46 -11.04 1.52
N TYR A 161 -17.96 -11.93 0.66
CA TYR A 161 -18.31 -11.96 -0.77
C TYR A 161 -19.45 -12.95 -1.00
N ILE A 162 -20.60 -12.43 -1.39
CA ILE A 162 -21.82 -13.19 -1.70
C ILE A 162 -22.00 -13.17 -3.21
N HIS A 163 -21.78 -14.31 -3.86
CA HIS A 163 -21.89 -14.46 -5.31
C HIS A 163 -23.30 -14.93 -5.68
N ILE A 164 -23.95 -14.23 -6.60
CA ILE A 164 -25.25 -14.65 -7.15
C ILE A 164 -25.01 -15.67 -8.26
N ASN A 165 -25.53 -16.88 -8.07
CA ASN A 165 -25.33 -18.01 -8.97
C ASN A 165 -25.82 -17.68 -10.38
N GLY A 166 -25.08 -18.12 -11.40
CA GLY A 166 -25.41 -17.87 -12.80
C GLY A 166 -25.15 -16.43 -13.28
N THR A 167 -24.64 -15.54 -12.42
CA THR A 167 -24.30 -14.16 -12.79
C THR A 167 -22.84 -13.85 -12.49
N PRO A 168 -22.26 -12.76 -13.02
CA PRO A 168 -20.96 -12.27 -12.58
C PRO A 168 -21.04 -11.38 -11.32
N ILE A 169 -22.22 -11.20 -10.72
CA ILE A 169 -22.48 -10.22 -9.68
C ILE A 169 -22.13 -10.78 -8.31
N CYS A 170 -21.38 -10.01 -7.53
CA CYS A 170 -21.20 -10.23 -6.11
C CYS A 170 -21.66 -9.02 -5.31
N TYR A 171 -22.38 -9.28 -4.22
CA TYR A 171 -22.50 -8.32 -3.14
C TYR A 171 -21.37 -8.54 -2.14
N ILE A 172 -20.68 -7.47 -1.81
CA ILE A 172 -19.63 -7.48 -0.79
C ILE A 172 -20.18 -6.74 0.42
N ALA A 173 -20.42 -7.48 1.49
CA ALA A 173 -20.83 -6.93 2.77
C ALA A 173 -19.59 -6.72 3.64
N THR A 174 -19.28 -5.47 3.95
CA THR A 174 -18.22 -5.13 4.91
C THR A 174 -18.81 -5.21 6.31
N VAL A 175 -18.36 -6.18 7.09
CA VAL A 175 -18.80 -6.48 8.44
C VAL A 175 -17.78 -5.94 9.42
N ASN A 176 -18.21 -5.18 10.43
CA ASN A 176 -17.40 -4.89 11.61
C ASN A 176 -17.72 -5.94 12.68
N LEU A 177 -16.73 -6.77 13.05
CA LEU A 177 -16.92 -7.86 14.01
C LEU A 177 -17.07 -7.35 15.44
N THR A 178 -16.38 -6.26 15.79
CA THR A 178 -16.45 -5.62 17.11
C THR A 178 -17.82 -5.00 17.36
N GLU A 179 -18.33 -4.25 16.38
CA GLU A 179 -19.67 -3.64 16.43
C GLU A 179 -20.80 -4.63 16.08
N ARG A 180 -20.45 -5.82 15.61
CA ARG A 180 -21.37 -6.90 15.20
C ARG A 180 -22.42 -6.45 14.19
N ARG A 181 -22.02 -5.66 13.19
CA ARG A 181 -22.93 -5.14 12.14
C ARG A 181 -22.27 -4.99 10.78
N VAL A 182 -23.09 -4.93 9.73
CA VAL A 182 -22.65 -4.53 8.38
C VAL A 182 -22.54 -3.01 8.34
N ILE A 183 -21.40 -2.49 7.86
CA ILE A 183 -21.12 -1.05 7.75
C ILE A 183 -21.15 -0.54 6.31
N ALA A 184 -21.02 -1.44 5.33
CA ALA A 184 -21.13 -1.11 3.91
C ALA A 184 -21.59 -2.33 3.12
N ILE A 185 -22.32 -2.09 2.04
CA ILE A 185 -22.67 -3.09 1.04
C ILE A 185 -22.34 -2.49 -0.32
N ARG A 186 -21.57 -3.21 -1.12
CA ARG A 186 -21.19 -2.78 -2.47
C ARG A 186 -21.41 -3.91 -3.46
N GLU A 187 -21.83 -3.54 -4.66
CA GLU A 187 -21.90 -4.46 -5.78
C GLU A 187 -20.56 -4.46 -6.51
N SER A 188 -20.10 -5.65 -6.93
CA SER A 188 -18.89 -5.82 -7.72
C SER A 188 -19.07 -6.94 -8.71
N ILE A 189 -18.25 -6.92 -9.76
CA ILE A 189 -18.10 -8.07 -10.66
C ILE A 189 -17.10 -9.03 -10.02
N CYS A 190 -17.54 -10.25 -9.73
CA CYS A 190 -16.67 -11.36 -9.39
C CYS A 190 -16.23 -12.06 -10.68
N GLY A 191 -14.91 -12.25 -10.86
CA GLY A 191 -14.39 -13.04 -11.97
C GLY A 191 -14.95 -14.47 -11.98
N PRO A 192 -14.90 -15.19 -13.11
CA PRO A 192 -15.40 -16.56 -13.19
C PRO A 192 -14.77 -17.45 -12.10
N VAL A 193 -15.50 -18.49 -11.70
CA VAL A 193 -15.04 -19.50 -10.74
C VAL A 193 -13.90 -20.29 -11.39
N ASP A 194 -12.65 -19.86 -11.20
CA ASP A 194 -11.51 -20.72 -11.47
C ASP A 194 -11.55 -21.89 -10.48
N LYS A 195 -12.03 -23.05 -10.92
CA LYS A 195 -12.02 -24.33 -10.17
C LYS A 195 -10.60 -24.85 -9.82
N LYS A 196 -9.58 -23.99 -9.78
CA LYS A 196 -8.17 -24.36 -9.51
C LYS A 196 -7.49 -23.39 -8.55
N ARG A 197 -7.92 -23.41 -7.29
CA ARG A 197 -7.05 -23.08 -6.14
C ARG A 197 -7.21 -24.10 -5.01
N SER A 198 -7.35 -25.37 -5.33
CA SER A 198 -6.97 -26.45 -4.40
C SER A 198 -5.61 -26.99 -4.83
N GLY A 199 -4.56 -26.70 -4.06
CA GLY A 199 -3.24 -27.29 -4.26
C GLY A 199 -2.11 -26.28 -4.47
N ARG A 200 -1.79 -25.50 -3.44
CA ARG A 200 -0.38 -25.33 -3.05
C ARG A 200 -0.27 -25.80 -1.62
N ASN A 201 -0.12 -27.11 -1.46
CA ASN A 201 0.50 -27.63 -0.27
C ASN A 201 1.96 -27.17 -0.30
N SER A 202 2.34 -26.51 0.77
CA SER A 202 3.73 -26.28 1.13
C SER A 202 4.39 -27.64 1.41
N THR A 203 5.35 -28.00 0.55
CA THR A 203 6.57 -28.73 0.95
C THR A 203 7.70 -28.32 0.03
#